data_AF-A0A430FWF2-F1
#
_entry.id   AF-A0A430FWF2-F1
#
_cell.length_a   1.000
_cell.length_b   1.000
_cell.length_c   1.000
_cell.angle_alpha   90.00
_cell.angle_beta   90.00
_cell.angle_gamma   90.00
#
_symmetry.space_group_name_H-M   'P 1'
#
loop_
_entity.id
_entity.type
_entity.pdbx_description
1 polymer ?
#
loop_
_entity_poly.entity_id
_entity_poly.type
_entity_poly.pdbx_seq_one_letter_code
_entity_poly.pdbx_strand_id
1 'polypeptide(L)'
;MNATELESILGQGEGVSIEFKRCGVQPEADVFETVCSFNNRFGGSIYLGVLDDGTVEGVNRSQAIAIERNLVNVVGNPKLFNVAPAIETERIEYDGRLVIRIWVPAGPTVVSFKHVIYDRVADVDRRITSEAQIAQMHIRKQNHFSEQRVYRYLTPSDFRFDLLPRVRKMATLKTPGHP
;
A
#
# COMPACT_ATOMS: atom_id res chain seq x y z
N MET A 1 3.31 13.01 -8.02
CA MET A 1 2.57 13.94 -7.18
C MET A 1 3.33 15.26 -7.09
N ASN A 2 2.66 16.40 -7.26
CA ASN A 2 3.26 17.74 -7.11
C ASN A 2 2.77 18.43 -5.82
N ALA A 3 3.32 19.62 -5.51
CA ALA A 3 2.98 20.38 -4.30
C ALA A 3 1.49 20.71 -4.19
N THR A 4 0.82 21.06 -5.30
CA THR A 4 -0.60 21.40 -5.33
C THR A 4 -1.50 20.19 -5.02
N GLU A 5 -1.13 19.02 -5.55
CA GLU A 5 -1.83 17.78 -5.22
C GLU A 5 -1.64 17.41 -3.75
N LEU A 6 -0.44 17.62 -3.19
CA LEU A 6 -0.21 17.41 -1.77
C LEU A 6 -1.06 18.36 -0.92
N GLU A 7 -1.17 19.64 -1.28
CA GLU A 7 -2.00 20.60 -0.56
C GLU A 7 -3.47 20.18 -0.50
N SER A 8 -4.00 19.63 -1.59
CA SER A 8 -5.35 19.06 -1.59
C SER A 8 -5.49 17.87 -0.64
N ILE A 9 -4.45 17.05 -0.47
CA ILE A 9 -4.45 15.93 0.47
C ILE A 9 -4.38 16.43 1.91
N LEU A 10 -3.52 17.41 2.19
CA LEU A 10 -3.43 18.03 3.52
C LEU A 10 -4.79 18.62 3.94
N GLY A 11 -5.50 19.26 3.02
CA GLY A 11 -6.85 19.79 3.28
C GLY A 11 -7.93 18.71 3.47
N GLN A 12 -7.74 17.49 2.96
CA GLN A 12 -8.63 16.36 3.23
C GLN A 12 -8.41 15.77 4.62
N GLY A 13 -7.18 15.81 5.12
CA GLY A 13 -6.79 15.20 6.39
C GLY A 13 -6.63 13.67 6.29
N GLU A 14 -6.37 13.05 7.44
CA GLU A 14 -6.29 11.60 7.57
C GLU A 14 -7.65 10.93 7.35
N GLY A 15 -7.61 9.66 6.95
CA GLY A 15 -8.83 8.91 6.72
C GLY A 15 -8.57 7.47 6.31
N VAL A 16 -9.49 6.89 5.54
CA VAL A 16 -9.45 5.47 5.19
C VAL A 16 -8.24 5.10 4.31
N SER A 17 -7.74 6.04 3.51
CA SER A 17 -6.65 5.81 2.55
C SER A 17 -5.53 6.85 2.61
N ILE A 18 -5.56 7.74 3.60
CA ILE A 18 -4.57 8.80 3.82
C ILE A 18 -4.13 8.69 5.27
N GLU A 19 -2.82 8.58 5.49
CA GLU A 19 -2.19 8.61 6.82
C GLU A 19 -1.04 9.61 6.79
N PHE A 20 -0.94 10.44 7.83
CA PHE A 20 0.18 11.33 8.07
C PHE A 20 1.05 10.75 9.17
N LYS A 21 2.37 10.77 8.96
CA LYS A 21 3.31 10.23 9.93
C LYS A 21 4.49 11.16 10.07
N ARG A 22 4.92 11.37 11.31
CA ARG A 22 6.22 11.94 11.62
C ARG A 22 7.31 11.01 11.11
N CYS A 23 8.44 11.57 10.70
CA CYS A 23 9.61 10.76 10.36
C CYS A 23 10.87 11.52 10.75
N GLY A 24 11.48 11.09 11.85
CA GLY A 24 12.79 11.58 12.28
C GLY A 24 13.89 11.00 11.40
N VAL A 25 14.71 10.11 11.97
CA VAL A 25 15.83 9.48 11.26
C VAL A 25 15.37 8.33 10.36
N GLN A 26 14.36 7.57 10.81
CA GLN A 26 13.82 6.42 10.11
C GLN A 26 12.32 6.27 10.44
N PRO A 27 11.56 5.57 9.58
CA PRO A 27 10.17 5.23 9.87
C PRO A 27 10.04 4.45 11.18
N GLU A 28 9.03 4.80 11.97
CA GLU A 28 8.71 4.10 13.21
C GLU A 28 7.86 2.85 12.95
N ALA A 29 7.60 2.06 14.00
CA ALA A 29 6.87 0.81 13.87
C ALA A 29 5.44 1.02 13.34
N ASP A 30 4.79 2.11 13.72
CA ASP A 30 3.43 2.47 13.35
C ASP A 30 3.26 2.67 11.83
N VAL A 31 4.27 3.21 11.13
CA VAL A 31 4.30 3.27 9.66
C VAL A 31 4.08 1.89 9.05
N PHE A 32 4.71 0.85 9.61
CA PHE A 32 4.59 -0.51 9.09
C PHE A 32 3.29 -1.20 9.51
N GLU A 33 2.69 -0.79 10.64
CA GLU A 33 1.33 -1.18 11.02
C GLU A 33 0.32 -0.63 9.99
N THR A 34 0.48 0.63 9.57
CA THR A 34 -0.33 1.24 8.51
C THR A 34 -0.09 0.59 7.15
N VAL A 35 1.17 0.25 6.79
CA VAL A 35 1.44 -0.54 5.57
C VAL A 35 0.68 -1.87 5.59
N CYS A 36 0.66 -2.54 6.74
CA CYS A 36 -0.08 -3.79 6.91
C CYS A 36 -1.60 -3.57 6.76
N SER A 37 -2.16 -2.56 7.42
CA SER A 37 -3.59 -2.27 7.40
C SER A 37 -4.09 -1.84 6.02
N PHE A 38 -3.35 -0.98 5.32
CA PHE A 38 -3.66 -0.54 3.96
C PHE A 38 -3.61 -1.70 2.99
N ASN A 39 -2.56 -2.53 3.03
CA ASN A 39 -2.49 -3.73 2.19
C ASN A 39 -3.68 -4.67 2.47
N ASN A 40 -4.09 -4.79 3.73
CA ASN A 40 -5.19 -5.65 4.14
C ASN A 40 -6.59 -5.13 3.76
N ARG A 41 -6.73 -3.84 3.49
CA ARG A 41 -8.00 -3.18 3.20
C ARG A 41 -8.04 -2.63 1.77
N PHE A 42 -8.20 -1.32 1.60
CA PHE A 42 -8.44 -0.65 0.32
C PHE A 42 -7.16 -0.10 -0.32
N GLY A 43 -6.01 -0.28 0.32
CA GLY A 43 -4.80 0.46 0.01
C GLY A 43 -4.85 1.90 0.52
N GLY A 44 -3.78 2.65 0.29
CA GLY A 44 -3.67 4.04 0.73
C GLY A 44 -2.31 4.67 0.46
N SER A 45 -2.16 5.90 0.91
CA SER A 45 -0.89 6.63 0.88
C SER A 45 -0.54 7.09 2.31
N ILE A 46 0.70 6.84 2.71
CA ILE A 46 1.29 7.35 3.95
C ILE A 46 2.21 8.52 3.57
N TYR A 47 2.08 9.65 4.25
CA TYR A 47 2.91 10.84 4.01
C TYR A 47 3.85 11.05 5.19
N LEU A 48 5.12 10.70 4.99
CA LEU A 48 6.17 10.89 5.99
C LEU A 48 6.64 12.35 6.03
N GLY A 49 6.77 12.89 7.24
CA GLY A 49 7.10 14.29 7.47
C GLY A 49 5.86 15.20 7.53
N VAL A 50 4.69 14.63 7.79
CA VAL A 50 3.44 15.36 7.99
C VAL A 50 2.89 15.01 9.37
N LEU A 51 2.46 16.02 10.12
CA LEU A 51 1.80 15.86 11.41
C LEU A 51 0.32 15.51 11.22
N ASP A 52 -0.29 14.95 12.26
CA ASP A 52 -1.69 14.54 12.29
C ASP A 52 -2.65 15.72 11.98
N ASP A 53 -2.26 16.97 12.26
CA ASP A 53 -3.02 18.18 11.95
C ASP A 53 -2.82 18.69 10.51
N GLY A 54 -2.04 17.97 9.69
CA GLY A 54 -1.68 18.36 8.32
C GLY A 54 -0.47 19.29 8.22
N THR A 55 0.16 19.68 9.33
CA THR A 55 1.38 20.50 9.29
C THR A 55 2.52 19.71 8.68
N VAL A 56 3.16 20.24 7.63
CA VAL A 56 4.30 19.60 6.98
C VAL A 56 5.59 19.96 7.72
N GLU A 57 6.15 19.07 8.55
CA GLU A 57 7.49 19.23 9.13
C GLU A 57 8.61 18.88 8.14
N GLY A 58 8.32 17.96 7.22
CA GLY A 58 9.25 17.38 6.27
C GLY A 58 10.22 16.38 6.90
N VAL A 59 10.89 15.62 6.04
CA VAL A 59 11.99 14.73 6.40
C VAL A 59 13.33 15.37 6.06
N ASN A 60 14.39 14.94 6.74
CA ASN A 60 15.73 15.41 6.42
C ASN A 60 16.16 14.89 5.03
N ARG A 61 16.44 15.81 4.10
CA ARG A 61 16.86 15.51 2.72
C ARG A 61 18.07 14.59 2.64
N SER A 62 19.04 14.73 3.55
CA SER A 62 20.22 13.87 3.57
C SER A 62 19.91 12.44 4.00
N GLN A 63 18.78 12.23 4.69
CA GLN A 63 18.31 10.93 5.16
C GLN A 63 17.28 10.29 4.22
N ALA A 64 16.77 10.99 3.21
CA ALA A 64 15.69 10.50 2.35
C ALA A 64 16.01 9.13 1.72
N ILE A 65 17.22 8.95 1.20
CA ILE A 65 17.68 7.66 0.63
C ILE A 65 17.75 6.57 1.71
N ALA A 66 18.20 6.93 2.92
CA ALA A 66 18.30 5.98 4.03
C ALA A 66 16.91 5.54 4.52
N ILE A 67 15.94 6.47 4.56
CA ILE A 67 14.54 6.21 4.89
C ILE A 67 13.92 5.24 3.88
N GLU A 68 14.04 5.51 2.58
CA GLU A 68 13.53 4.63 1.51
C GLU A 68 14.16 3.23 1.58
N ARG A 69 15.48 3.16 1.80
CA ARG A 69 16.18 1.90 1.98
C ARG A 69 15.70 1.15 3.23
N ASN A 70 15.44 1.85 4.34
CA ASN A 70 14.89 1.25 5.54
C ASN A 70 13.50 0.65 5.28
N LEU A 71 12.62 1.39 4.59
CA LEU A 71 11.28 0.91 4.19
C LEU A 71 11.37 -0.40 3.42
N VAL A 72 12.17 -0.44 2.35
CA VAL A 72 12.33 -1.65 1.52
C VAL A 72 12.89 -2.82 2.34
N ASN A 73 13.88 -2.58 3.21
CA ASN A 73 14.46 -3.63 4.05
C ASN A 73 13.46 -4.20 5.06
N VAL A 74 12.66 -3.34 5.70
CA VAL A 74 11.68 -3.79 6.70
C VAL A 74 10.52 -4.53 6.03
N VAL A 75 9.97 -3.97 4.94
CA VAL A 75 8.89 -4.58 4.15
C VAL A 75 9.31 -5.92 3.54
N GLY A 76 10.54 -6.01 3.05
CA GLY A 76 11.10 -7.24 2.48
C GLY A 76 11.57 -8.28 3.51
N ASN A 77 11.54 -7.97 4.81
CA ASN A 77 12.03 -8.89 5.83
C ASN A 77 10.97 -9.95 6.20
N PRO A 78 11.18 -11.24 5.87
CA PRO A 78 10.20 -12.30 6.13
C PRO A 78 9.98 -12.60 7.63
N LYS A 79 10.85 -12.10 8.52
CA LYS A 79 10.65 -12.18 9.98
C LYS A 79 9.67 -11.13 10.49
N LEU A 80 9.48 -10.04 9.73
CA LEU A 80 8.59 -8.94 10.10
C LEU A 80 7.28 -9.06 9.33
N PHE A 81 7.32 -9.29 8.03
CA PHE A 81 6.15 -9.51 7.19
C PHE A 81 6.06 -10.97 6.73
N ASN A 82 4.90 -11.61 6.90
CA ASN A 82 4.68 -12.97 6.41
C ASN A 82 4.69 -13.06 4.88
N VAL A 83 4.25 -11.99 4.21
CA VAL A 83 4.31 -11.77 2.76
C VAL A 83 4.70 -10.32 2.59
N ALA A 84 5.72 -10.03 1.77
CA ALA A 84 6.18 -8.67 1.54
C ALA A 84 5.10 -7.85 0.80
N PRO A 85 4.52 -6.80 1.42
CA PRO A 85 3.61 -5.90 0.72
C PRO A 85 4.32 -5.16 -0.43
N ALA A 86 3.60 -4.95 -1.53
CA ALA A 86 4.05 -3.98 -2.53
C ALA A 86 3.98 -2.57 -1.94
N ILE A 87 5.02 -1.77 -2.20
CA ILE A 87 5.07 -0.35 -1.87
C ILE A 87 5.71 0.42 -3.03
N GLU A 88 5.29 1.66 -3.22
CA GLU A 88 5.96 2.62 -4.12
C GLU A 88 6.24 3.90 -3.33
N THR A 89 7.45 4.45 -3.47
CA THR A 89 7.86 5.67 -2.77
C THR A 89 8.02 6.83 -3.73
N GLU A 90 7.54 8.00 -3.34
CA GLU A 90 7.65 9.24 -4.10
C GLU A 90 8.10 10.39 -3.19
N ARG A 91 9.06 11.18 -3.66
CA ARG A 91 9.55 12.38 -2.98
C ARG A 91 8.80 13.60 -3.48
N ILE A 92 8.25 14.39 -2.57
CA ILE A 92 7.43 15.56 -2.88
C ILE A 92 8.05 16.78 -2.20
N GLU A 93 8.35 17.81 -3.00
CA GLU A 93 8.79 19.12 -2.52
C GLU A 93 7.57 19.97 -2.18
N TYR A 94 7.53 20.52 -0.96
CA TYR A 94 6.44 21.38 -0.50
C TYR A 94 6.97 22.45 0.45
N ASP A 95 6.80 23.72 0.08
CA ASP A 95 7.27 24.88 0.85
C ASP A 95 8.72 24.76 1.38
N GLY A 96 9.64 24.31 0.51
CA GLY A 96 11.05 24.09 0.84
C GLY A 96 11.33 22.87 1.73
N ARG A 97 10.31 22.12 2.13
CA ARG A 97 10.38 20.88 2.90
C ARG A 97 10.19 19.67 1.98
N LEU A 98 10.74 18.53 2.38
CA LEU A 98 10.65 17.28 1.64
C LEU A 98 9.67 16.34 2.34
N VAL A 99 8.67 15.83 1.64
CA VAL A 99 7.74 14.78 2.10
C VAL A 99 8.03 13.50 1.32
N ILE A 100 7.96 12.35 1.98
CA ILE A 100 8.03 11.05 1.30
C ILE A 100 6.65 10.40 1.37
N ARG A 101 6.02 10.25 0.21
CA ARG A 101 4.81 9.47 0.06
C ARG A 101 5.15 8.00 -0.12
N ILE A 102 4.48 7.14 0.63
CA ILE A 102 4.52 5.68 0.49
C ILE A 102 3.14 5.25 0.02
N TRP A 103 3.01 4.83 -1.23
CA TRP A 103 1.78 4.25 -1.74
C TRP A 103 1.78 2.73 -1.50
N VAL A 104 0.68 2.25 -0.92
CA VAL A 104 0.47 0.84 -0.58
C VAL A 104 -0.82 0.37 -1.26
N PRO A 105 -0.75 -0.46 -2.32
CA PRO A 105 -1.94 -1.06 -2.90
C PRO A 105 -2.56 -2.12 -1.97
N ALA A 106 -3.86 -2.36 -2.13
CA ALA A 106 -4.52 -3.52 -1.55
C ALA A 106 -3.88 -4.81 -2.08
N GLY A 107 -3.45 -5.70 -1.18
CA GLY A 107 -2.83 -6.97 -1.54
C GLY A 107 -3.83 -8.11 -1.70
N PRO A 108 -3.46 -9.18 -2.42
CA PRO A 108 -4.32 -10.33 -2.64
C PRO A 108 -4.39 -11.30 -1.46
N THR A 109 -3.45 -11.22 -0.53
CA THR A 109 -3.38 -12.10 0.64
C THR A 109 -3.47 -11.29 1.95
N VAL A 110 -3.85 -11.96 3.04
CA VAL A 110 -3.80 -11.35 4.37
C VAL A 110 -2.34 -11.27 4.82
N VAL A 111 -1.91 -10.06 5.12
CA VAL A 111 -0.56 -9.74 5.59
C VAL A 111 -0.58 -9.54 7.10
N SER A 112 0.50 -9.92 7.78
CA SER A 112 0.78 -9.60 9.17
C SER A 112 2.12 -8.88 9.31
N PHE A 113 2.20 -7.90 10.19
CA PHE A 113 3.45 -7.29 10.64
C PHE A 113 3.76 -7.75 12.06
N LYS A 114 4.96 -8.28 12.29
CA LYS A 114 5.40 -8.88 13.57
C LYS A 114 4.37 -9.87 14.15
N HIS A 115 3.83 -10.73 13.29
CA HIS A 115 2.78 -11.72 13.60
C HIS A 115 1.44 -11.12 14.05
N VAL A 116 1.22 -9.82 13.84
CA VAL A 116 -0.04 -9.14 14.11
C VAL A 116 -0.70 -8.76 12.79
N ILE A 117 -1.97 -9.11 12.64
CA ILE A 117 -2.80 -8.69 11.50
C ILE A 117 -3.46 -7.36 11.87
N TYR A 118 -3.31 -6.38 11.00
CA TYR A 118 -3.98 -5.08 11.11
C TYR A 118 -5.02 -4.95 9.99
N ASP A 119 -6.21 -4.44 10.29
CA ASP A 119 -7.23 -4.03 9.30
C ASP A 119 -7.51 -2.54 9.49
N ARG A 120 -7.68 -1.82 8.39
CA ARG A 120 -8.01 -0.39 8.43
C ARG A 120 -9.50 -0.21 8.68
N VAL A 121 -9.86 0.46 9.77
CA VAL A 121 -11.25 0.79 10.13
C VAL A 121 -11.32 2.28 10.39
N ALA A 122 -12.03 3.00 9.51
CA ALA A 122 -11.93 4.46 9.43
C ALA A 122 -10.45 4.87 9.23
N ASP A 123 -9.92 5.67 10.13
CA ASP A 123 -8.53 6.16 10.21
C ASP A 123 -7.64 5.35 11.16
N VAL A 124 -8.15 4.26 11.75
CA VAL A 124 -7.42 3.49 12.76
C VAL A 124 -6.90 2.15 12.22
N ASP A 125 -5.63 1.87 12.52
CA ASP A 125 -4.97 0.58 12.29
C ASP A 125 -5.35 -0.42 13.38
N ARG A 126 -6.47 -1.12 13.18
CA ARG A 126 -7.01 -2.01 14.21
C ARG A 126 -6.32 -3.37 14.18
N ARG A 127 -5.74 -3.76 15.31
CA ARG A 127 -5.29 -5.14 15.55
C ARG A 127 -6.46 -6.11 15.50
N ILE A 128 -6.34 -7.15 14.67
CA ILE A 128 -7.33 -8.22 14.53
C ILE A 128 -6.80 -9.49 15.18
N THR A 129 -7.54 -10.00 16.16
CA THR A 129 -7.22 -11.24 16.89
C THR A 129 -8.31 -12.30 16.78
N SER A 130 -9.52 -11.92 16.37
CA SER A 130 -10.64 -12.86 16.23
C SER A 130 -10.46 -13.74 15.00
N GLU A 131 -10.50 -15.07 15.19
CA GLU A 131 -10.45 -16.04 14.09
C GLU A 131 -11.55 -15.81 13.06
N ALA A 132 -12.77 -15.46 13.53
CA ALA A 132 -13.89 -15.16 12.64
C ALA A 132 -13.61 -13.93 11.76
N GLN A 133 -13.01 -12.88 12.32
CA GLN A 133 -12.63 -11.69 11.55
C GLN A 133 -11.50 -11.99 10.58
N ILE A 134 -10.50 -12.76 10.99
CA ILE A 134 -9.39 -13.19 10.12
C ILE A 134 -9.94 -14.02 8.94
N ALA A 135 -10.83 -14.97 9.20
CA ALA A 135 -11.50 -15.75 8.17
C ALA A 135 -12.28 -14.86 7.19
N GLN A 136 -13.02 -13.87 7.70
CA GLN A 136 -13.72 -12.89 6.86
C GLN A 136 -12.76 -12.07 5.98
N MET A 137 -11.59 -11.67 6.50
CA MET A 137 -10.57 -10.98 5.71
C MET A 137 -10.05 -11.85 4.56
N HIS A 138 -9.80 -13.14 4.80
CA HIS A 138 -9.40 -14.08 3.75
C HIS A 138 -10.47 -14.21 2.67
N ILE A 139 -11.74 -14.40 3.06
CA ILE A 139 -12.86 -14.51 2.12
C ILE A 139 -13.01 -13.23 1.28
N ARG A 140 -12.93 -12.05 1.93
CA ARG A 140 -13.02 -10.75 1.26
C ARG A 140 -11.94 -10.61 0.18
N LYS A 141 -10.70 -10.95 0.50
CA LYS A 141 -9.58 -10.86 -0.45
C LYS A 141 -9.72 -11.87 -1.58
N GLN A 142 -10.05 -13.13 -1.30
CA GLN A 142 -10.28 -14.14 -2.36
C GLN A 142 -11.37 -13.73 -3.36
N ASN A 143 -12.42 -13.06 -2.89
CA ASN A 143 -13.50 -12.59 -3.76
C ASN A 143 -13.13 -11.33 -4.57
N HIS A 144 -12.20 -10.52 -4.09
CA HIS A 144 -11.76 -9.30 -4.76
C HIS A 144 -10.79 -9.59 -5.92
N PHE A 145 -9.92 -10.59 -5.75
CA PHE A 145 -8.91 -10.97 -6.74
C PHE A 145 -9.40 -12.15 -7.58
N SER A 146 -9.88 -11.86 -8.78
CA SER A 146 -10.54 -12.82 -9.69
C SER A 146 -9.69 -14.06 -10.00
N GLU A 147 -8.38 -13.89 -10.04
CA GLU A 147 -7.37 -14.93 -10.26
C GLU A 147 -7.26 -15.95 -9.11
N GLN A 148 -7.76 -15.60 -7.92
CA GLN A 148 -7.80 -16.48 -6.76
C GLN A 148 -9.16 -17.16 -6.57
N ARG A 149 -10.16 -16.78 -7.38
CA ARG A 149 -11.50 -17.32 -7.28
C ARG A 149 -11.64 -18.57 -8.16
N VAL A 150 -11.99 -19.69 -7.53
CA VAL A 150 -12.32 -20.93 -8.25
C VAL A 150 -13.74 -20.85 -8.79
N TYR A 151 -13.88 -20.76 -10.11
CA TYR A 151 -15.18 -20.80 -10.80
C TYR A 151 -15.52 -22.23 -11.22
N ARG A 152 -16.27 -22.96 -10.38
CA ARG A 152 -16.51 -24.41 -10.51
C ARG A 152 -17.19 -24.86 -11.81
N TYR A 153 -17.90 -23.98 -12.50
CA TYR A 153 -18.68 -24.29 -13.70
C TYR A 153 -18.19 -23.57 -14.96
N LEU A 154 -17.02 -22.92 -14.90
CA LEU A 154 -16.47 -22.21 -16.03
C LEU A 154 -16.00 -23.20 -17.11
N THR A 155 -16.42 -22.99 -18.35
CA THR A 155 -16.06 -23.80 -19.51
C THR A 155 -15.28 -22.96 -20.52
N PRO A 156 -14.54 -23.57 -21.47
CA PRO A 156 -13.88 -22.83 -22.54
C PRO A 156 -14.83 -21.90 -23.32
N SER A 157 -16.09 -22.29 -23.53
CA SER A 157 -17.09 -21.47 -24.23
C SER A 157 -17.43 -20.16 -23.52
N ASP A 158 -17.17 -20.05 -22.22
CA ASP A 158 -17.40 -18.83 -21.45
C ASP A 158 -16.30 -17.78 -21.66
N PHE A 159 -15.19 -18.16 -22.31
CA PHE A 159 -14.08 -17.26 -22.61
C PHE A 159 -14.23 -16.61 -24.00
N ARG A 160 -14.01 -15.28 -24.04
CA ARG A 160 -13.91 -14.50 -25.28
C ARG A 160 -12.54 -14.64 -25.92
N PHE A 161 -12.27 -15.82 -26.49
CA PHE A 161 -10.99 -16.13 -27.14
C PHE A 161 -10.65 -15.20 -28.32
N ASP A 162 -11.66 -14.61 -28.95
CA ASP A 162 -11.52 -13.60 -29.99
C ASP A 162 -10.81 -12.32 -29.51
N LEU A 163 -10.80 -12.05 -28.20
CA LEU A 163 -10.09 -10.91 -27.61
C LEU A 163 -8.60 -11.18 -27.35
N LEU A 164 -8.14 -12.43 -27.40
CA LEU A 164 -6.74 -12.79 -27.10
C LEU A 164 -5.71 -12.05 -27.95
N PRO A 165 -5.88 -11.86 -29.27
CA PRO A 165 -4.91 -11.11 -30.08
C PRO A 165 -4.77 -9.66 -29.61
N ARG A 166 -5.88 -9.01 -29.23
CA ARG A 166 -5.89 -7.63 -28.74
C ARG A 166 -5.20 -7.52 -27.38
N VAL A 167 -5.50 -8.44 -26.46
CA VAL A 167 -4.88 -8.48 -25.13
C VAL A 167 -3.37 -8.69 -25.23
N ARG A 168 -2.91 -9.61 -26.10
CA ARG A 168 -1.47 -9.84 -26.33
C ARG A 168 -0.75 -8.58 -26.82
N LYS A 169 -1.36 -7.84 -27.75
CA LYS A 169 -0.81 -6.57 -28.25
C LYS A 169 -0.73 -5.50 -27.16
N MET A 170 -1.72 -5.44 -26.27
CA MET A 170 -1.70 -4.50 -25.13
C MET A 170 -0.63 -4.88 -24.10
N ALA A 171 -0.44 -6.17 -23.84
CA ALA A 171 0.57 -6.66 -22.90
C ALA A 171 1.99 -6.32 -23.37
N THR A 172 2.31 -6.52 -24.66
CA THR A 172 3.62 -6.18 -25.22
C THR A 172 3.91 -4.67 -25.23
N LEU A 173 2.88 -3.83 -25.40
CA LEU A 173 3.03 -2.37 -25.34
C LEU A 173 3.28 -1.85 -23.92
N LYS A 174 2.88 -2.60 -22.88
CA LYS A 174 3.01 -2.19 -21.47
C LYS A 174 4.43 -2.39 -20.91
N THR A 175 5.27 -3.18 -21.58
CA THR A 175 6.68 -3.42 -21.25
C THR A 175 7.58 -3.16 -22.47
N PRO A 176 8.00 -1.90 -22.70
CA PRO A 176 9.00 -1.64 -23.73
C PRO A 176 10.32 -2.36 -23.37
N GLY A 177 10.69 -3.38 -24.15
CA GLY A 177 11.98 -4.06 -24.04
C GLY A 177 12.04 -5.37 -23.25
N HIS A 178 10.91 -6.04 -22.98
CA HIS A 178 10.96 -7.43 -22.51
C HIS A 178 11.33 -8.36 -23.69
N PRO A 179 12.27 -9.31 -23.54
CA PRO A 179 12.57 -10.30 -24.60
C PRO A 179 11.34 -11.13 -24.96
#